data_AF-A0A2D4HQ14-F1
#
_entry.id   AF-A0A2D4HQ14-F1
#
_cell.length_a   1.000
_cell.length_b   1.000
_cell.length_c   1.000
_cell.angle_alpha   90.00
_cell.angle_beta   90.00
_cell.angle_gamma   90.00
#
_symmetry.space_group_name_H-M   'P 1'
#
loop_
_entity.id
_entity.type
_entity.pdbx_description
1 polymer ?
#
loop_
_entity_poly.entity_id
_entity_poly.type
_entity_poly.pdbx_seq_one_letter_code
_entity_poly.pdbx_strand_id
1 'polypeptide(L)'
;MTESFNTLHMMYHEATACHVTGDLVELLSIFLSVLKSTRPYLQRKDVKQALIQWQERIEFAHKLLTLLNSYSPPELRNACIDVLKELVLLSPHDFLHTLVPFLQHNHCTYHHSNIPMSLGPYFPCRENL
;
A
#
# COMPACT_ATOMS: atom_id res chain seq x y z
N MET A 1 3.49 14.73 4.58
CA MET A 1 2.84 13.71 3.74
C MET A 1 2.55 12.44 4.54
N THR A 2 3.52 11.82 5.23
CA THR A 2 3.25 10.61 6.06
C THR A 2 2.21 10.85 7.15
N GLU A 3 2.31 11.96 7.89
CA GLU A 3 1.35 12.29 8.95
C GLU A 3 -0.08 12.46 8.41
N SER A 4 -0.25 13.23 7.32
CA SER A 4 -1.53 13.39 6.63
C SER A 4 -2.13 12.06 6.20
N PHE A 5 -1.30 11.16 5.66
CA PHE A 5 -1.74 9.81 5.30
C PHE A 5 -2.14 9.00 6.54
N ASN A 6 -1.37 9.07 7.62
CA ASN A 6 -1.68 8.36 8.86
C ASN A 6 -3.03 8.81 9.45
N THR A 7 -3.31 10.11 9.44
CA THR A 7 -4.61 10.65 9.89
C THR A 7 -5.75 10.14 9.01
N LEU A 8 -5.63 10.25 7.68
CA LEU A 8 -6.67 9.79 6.77
C LEU A 8 -6.87 8.27 6.83
N HIS A 9 -5.79 7.50 6.97
CA HIS A 9 -5.83 6.04 7.13
C HIS A 9 -6.57 5.63 8.41
N MET A 10 -6.34 6.33 9.53
CA MET A 10 -7.07 6.12 10.78
C MET A 10 -8.56 6.45 10.60
N MET A 11 -8.87 7.63 10.07
CA MET A 11 -10.24 8.08 9.82
C MET A 11 -11.02 7.13 8.90
N TYR A 12 -10.32 6.54 7.91
CA TYR A 12 -10.88 5.56 7.00
C TYR A 12 -11.37 4.30 7.72
N HIS A 13 -10.60 3.80 8.70
CA HIS A 13 -10.94 2.58 9.44
C HIS A 13 -11.91 2.82 10.61
N GLU A 14 -12.02 4.03 11.13
CA GLU A 14 -12.82 4.29 12.34
C GLU A 14 -14.32 4.53 12.06
N ALA A 15 -14.68 5.40 11.10
CA ALA A 15 -16.11 5.66 10.81
C ALA A 15 -16.39 6.45 9.52
N THR A 16 -15.36 6.86 8.76
CA THR A 16 -15.54 7.87 7.69
C THR A 16 -15.00 7.44 6.33
N ALA A 17 -14.89 6.13 6.08
CA ALA A 17 -14.35 5.55 4.84
C ALA A 17 -14.88 6.23 3.56
N CYS A 18 -16.19 6.39 3.41
CA CYS A 18 -16.79 7.01 2.23
C CYS A 18 -16.44 8.50 2.07
N HIS A 19 -16.27 9.23 3.17
CA HIS A 19 -15.96 10.66 3.14
C HIS A 19 -14.48 10.93 2.85
N VAL A 20 -13.58 10.07 3.33
CA VAL A 20 -12.12 10.27 3.24
C VAL A 20 -11.46 9.49 2.10
N THR A 21 -12.20 8.63 1.38
CA THR A 21 -11.65 7.87 0.24
C THR A 21 -11.10 8.81 -0.84
N GLY A 22 -11.84 9.86 -1.19
CA GLY A 22 -11.41 10.83 -2.21
C GLY A 22 -10.09 11.50 -1.83
N ASP A 23 -10.02 12.00 -0.60
CA ASP A 23 -8.83 12.65 -0.04
C ASP A 23 -7.63 11.70 0.01
N LEU A 24 -7.84 10.42 0.36
CA LEU A 24 -6.80 9.40 0.32
C LEU A 24 -6.27 9.18 -1.10
N VAL A 25 -7.16 9.04 -2.08
CA VAL A 25 -6.77 8.84 -3.48
C VAL A 25 -5.98 10.04 -4.01
N GLU A 26 -6.42 11.25 -3.71
CA GLU A 26 -5.71 12.48 -4.10
C GLU A 26 -4.33 12.57 -3.45
N LEU A 27 -4.24 12.35 -2.13
CA LEU A 27 -2.98 12.36 -1.41
C LEU A 27 -2.00 11.32 -1.96
N LEU A 28 -2.48 10.10 -2.24
CA LEU A 28 -1.66 9.04 -2.83
C LEU A 28 -1.19 9.40 -4.24
N SER A 29 -1.99 10.11 -5.04
CA SER A 29 -1.60 10.60 -6.37
C SER A 29 -0.47 11.63 -6.30
N ILE A 30 -0.56 12.58 -5.35
CA ILE A 30 0.50 13.55 -5.09
C ILE A 30 1.77 12.82 -4.64
N PHE A 31 1.63 11.89 -3.70
CA PHE A 31 2.74 11.10 -3.19
C PHE A 31 3.45 10.31 -4.31
N LEU A 32 2.67 9.61 -5.14
CA LEU A 32 3.16 8.87 -6.30
C LEU A 32 3.93 9.76 -7.27
N SER A 33 3.45 10.99 -7.49
CA SER A 33 4.12 11.97 -8.36
C SER A 33 5.49 12.37 -7.81
N VAL A 34 5.61 12.57 -6.50
CA VAL A 34 6.89 12.84 -5.83
C VAL A 34 7.84 11.65 -5.95
N LEU A 35 7.35 10.44 -5.69
CA LEU A 35 8.15 9.21 -5.80
C LEU A 35 8.65 8.99 -7.23
N LYS A 36 7.77 9.11 -8.24
CA LYS A 36 8.14 9.02 -9.66
C LYS A 36 9.18 10.06 -10.05
N SER A 37 9.04 11.28 -9.56
CA SER A 37 9.99 12.37 -9.81
C SER A 37 11.35 12.12 -9.16
N THR A 38 11.40 11.29 -8.13
CA THR A 38 12.66 10.89 -7.45
C THR A 38 13.46 9.89 -8.29
N ARG A 39 12.78 9.03 -9.06
CA ARG A 39 13.40 7.90 -9.78
C ARG A 39 14.58 8.29 -10.70
N PRO A 40 14.49 9.33 -11.55
CA PRO A 40 15.61 9.72 -12.42
C PRO A 40 16.87 10.16 -11.66
N TYR A 41 16.71 10.56 -10.39
CA TYR A 41 17.77 11.11 -9.56
C TYR A 41 18.28 10.11 -8.51
N LEU A 42 17.85 8.85 -8.55
CA LEU A 42 18.30 7.82 -7.60
C LEU A 42 19.82 7.62 -7.57
N GLN A 43 20.58 8.01 -8.60
CA GLN A 43 22.04 7.90 -8.53
C GLN A 43 22.70 9.00 -7.70
N ARG A 44 21.97 10.08 -7.39
CA ARG A 44 22.47 11.16 -6.54
C ARG A 44 22.46 10.73 -5.07
N LYS A 45 23.57 11.00 -4.36
CA LYS A 45 23.79 10.53 -2.99
C LYS A 45 22.81 11.15 -1.99
N ASP A 46 22.53 12.44 -2.14
CA ASP A 46 21.55 13.19 -1.35
C ASP A 46 20.14 12.61 -1.49
N VAL A 47 19.73 12.25 -2.71
CA VAL A 47 18.42 11.62 -2.97
C VAL A 47 18.32 10.24 -2.31
N LYS A 48 19.34 9.38 -2.49
CA LYS A 48 19.39 8.08 -1.81
C LYS A 48 19.33 8.24 -0.29
N GLN A 49 20.09 9.20 0.24
CA GLN A 49 20.13 9.47 1.68
C GLN A 49 18.77 9.93 2.20
N ALA A 50 18.06 10.80 1.47
CA ALA A 50 16.71 11.23 1.84
C ALA A 50 15.72 10.06 1.92
N LEU A 51 15.79 9.11 0.97
CA LEU A 51 14.97 7.89 0.99
C LEU A 51 15.29 6.98 2.19
N ILE A 52 16.57 6.83 2.54
CA ILE A 52 17.00 6.03 3.70
C ILE A 52 16.57 6.70 5.01
N GLN A 53 16.65 8.03 5.08
CA GLN A 53 16.26 8.83 6.24
C GLN A 53 14.75 8.89 6.46
N TRP A 54 13.94 8.54 5.46
CA TRP A 54 12.51 8.32 5.67
C TRP A 54 12.28 7.02 6.44
N GLN A 55 12.31 7.13 7.77
CA GLN A 55 12.22 6.00 8.70
C GLN A 55 10.86 5.29 8.63
N GLU A 56 9.78 6.06 8.46
CA GLU A 56 8.40 5.54 8.44
C GLU A 56 8.03 4.80 7.14
N ARG A 57 8.93 4.71 6.16
CA ARG A 57 8.63 4.16 4.82
C ARG A 57 8.05 2.73 4.84
N ILE A 58 8.53 1.91 5.78
CA ILE A 58 8.09 0.51 5.92
C ILE A 58 6.71 0.45 6.56
N GLU A 59 6.46 1.25 7.61
CA GLU A 59 5.14 1.37 8.24
C GLU A 59 4.11 1.90 7.25
N PHE A 60 4.50 2.91 6.47
CA PHE A 60 3.68 3.46 5.39
C PHE A 60 3.29 2.38 4.38
N ALA A 61 4.24 1.56 3.91
CA ALA A 61 3.96 0.44 3.01
C ALA A 61 3.02 -0.60 3.63
N HIS A 62 3.18 -0.92 4.92
CA HIS A 62 2.24 -1.80 5.62
C HIS A 62 0.82 -1.24 5.65
N LYS A 63 0.65 0.05 5.95
CA LYS A 63 -0.66 0.70 5.94
C LYS A 63 -1.30 0.68 4.56
N LEU A 64 -0.53 0.88 3.48
CA LEU A 64 -1.04 0.69 2.11
C LEU A 64 -1.54 -0.74 1.87
N LEU A 65 -0.81 -1.75 2.35
CA LEU A 65 -1.23 -3.15 2.24
C LEU A 65 -2.55 -3.43 2.96
N THR A 66 -2.81 -2.80 4.11
CA THR A 66 -4.10 -2.97 4.82
C THR A 66 -5.30 -2.48 4.00
N LEU A 67 -5.09 -1.52 3.09
CA LEU A 67 -6.12 -0.98 2.19
C LEU A 67 -6.35 -1.88 0.95
N LEU A 68 -5.57 -2.94 0.76
CA LEU A 68 -5.74 -3.90 -0.35
C LEU A 68 -6.75 -5.00 0.01
N ASN A 69 -7.96 -4.62 0.40
CA ASN A 69 -9.01 -5.55 0.80
C ASN A 69 -10.33 -5.33 0.03
N SER A 70 -11.28 -6.26 0.19
CA SER A 70 -12.56 -6.24 -0.52
C SER A 70 -13.45 -5.04 -0.16
N TYR A 71 -13.32 -4.52 1.07
CA TYR A 71 -14.10 -3.38 1.56
C TYR A 71 -13.61 -2.04 0.99
N SER A 72 -12.35 -1.97 0.53
CA SER A 72 -11.83 -0.78 -0.12
C SER A 72 -12.30 -0.65 -1.57
N PRO A 73 -12.70 0.54 -2.03
CA PRO A 73 -13.16 0.71 -3.41
C PRO A 73 -12.01 0.50 -4.42
N PRO A 74 -12.32 0.12 -5.68
CA PRO A 74 -11.30 -0.19 -6.70
C PRO A 74 -10.30 0.94 -6.92
N GLU A 75 -10.74 2.20 -6.91
CA GLU A 75 -9.88 3.35 -7.17
C GLU A 75 -8.81 3.49 -6.08
N LEU A 76 -9.19 3.31 -4.81
CA LEU A 76 -8.26 3.36 -3.68
C LEU A 76 -7.26 2.20 -3.70
N ARG A 77 -7.72 0.99 -4.01
CA ARG A 77 -6.82 -0.18 -4.15
C ARG A 77 -5.80 0.03 -5.26
N ASN A 78 -6.24 0.53 -6.41
CA ASN A 78 -5.36 0.81 -7.54
C ASN A 78 -4.32 1.89 -7.18
N ALA A 79 -4.74 2.97 -6.51
CA ALA A 79 -3.82 4.00 -6.02
C ALA A 79 -2.76 3.43 -5.05
N CYS A 80 -3.17 2.57 -4.10
CA CYS A 80 -2.24 1.90 -3.19
C CYS A 80 -1.25 1.00 -3.93
N ILE A 81 -1.72 0.21 -4.90
CA ILE A 81 -0.88 -0.66 -5.73
C ILE A 81 0.16 0.16 -6.51
N ASP A 82 -0.23 1.29 -7.10
CA ASP A 82 0.69 2.11 -7.88
C ASP A 82 1.79 2.74 -7.01
N VAL A 83 1.44 3.18 -5.79
CA VAL A 83 2.43 3.65 -4.81
C VAL A 83 3.35 2.52 -4.37
N LEU A 84 2.81 1.34 -4.04
CA LEU A 84 3.62 0.17 -3.64
C LEU A 84 4.60 -0.26 -4.74
N LYS A 85 4.16 -0.29 -6.00
CA LYS A 85 5.04 -0.57 -7.15
C LYS A 85 6.17 0.44 -7.25
N GLU A 86 5.87 1.72 -7.09
CA GLU A 86 6.88 2.78 -7.14
C GLU A 86 7.89 2.64 -6.00
N LEU A 87 7.43 2.36 -4.77
CA LEU A 87 8.31 2.11 -3.62
C LEU A 87 9.27 0.94 -3.87
N VAL A 88 8.77 -0.18 -4.40
CA VAL A 88 9.61 -1.33 -4.78
C VAL A 88 10.65 -0.94 -5.83
N LEU A 89 10.31 -0.07 -6.79
CA LEU A 89 11.25 0.38 -7.82
C LEU A 89 12.30 1.35 -7.29
N LEU A 90 11.99 2.11 -6.23
CA LEU A 90 12.94 3.03 -5.58
C LEU A 90 13.92 2.31 -4.63
N SER A 91 13.46 1.30 -3.89
CA SER A 91 14.31 0.52 -2.96
C SER A 91 13.87 -0.96 -2.89
N PRO A 92 14.23 -1.80 -3.89
CA PRO A 92 13.75 -3.17 -3.96
C PRO A 92 14.10 -4.00 -2.73
N HIS A 93 15.32 -3.86 -2.22
CA HIS A 93 15.80 -4.65 -1.08
C HIS A 93 15.01 -4.38 0.20
N ASP A 94 14.70 -3.11 0.47
CA ASP A 94 13.95 -2.73 1.67
C ASP A 94 12.51 -3.25 1.60
N PHE A 95 11.83 -3.00 0.47
CA PHE A 95 10.40 -3.28 0.37
C PHE A 95 10.11 -4.75 0.10
N LEU A 96 10.94 -5.49 -0.65
CA LEU A 96 10.69 -6.92 -0.88
C LEU A 96 10.79 -7.75 0.41
N HIS A 97 11.73 -7.40 1.30
CA HIS A 97 11.88 -8.08 2.59
C HIS A 97 10.68 -7.85 3.52
N THR A 98 9.89 -6.81 3.29
CA THR A 98 8.67 -6.49 4.04
C THR A 98 7.41 -7.03 3.37
N LEU A 99 7.23 -6.72 2.08
CA LEU A 99 6.00 -7.01 1.36
C LEU A 99 5.81 -8.51 1.14
N VAL A 100 6.88 -9.25 0.84
CA VAL A 100 6.78 -10.69 0.55
C VAL A 100 6.30 -11.48 1.77
N PRO A 101 6.91 -11.37 2.97
CA PRO A 101 6.42 -12.08 4.15
C PRO A 101 4.99 -11.69 4.53
N PHE A 102 4.64 -10.40 4.39
CA PHE A 102 3.28 -9.92 4.70
C PHE A 102 2.24 -10.56 3.78
N LEU A 103 2.46 -10.50 2.46
CA LEU A 103 1.54 -11.09 1.48
C LEU A 103 1.46 -12.61 1.61
N GLN A 104 2.59 -13.28 1.85
CA GLN A 104 2.64 -14.72 2.08
C GLN A 104 1.87 -15.09 3.36
N HIS A 105 2.06 -14.36 4.46
CA HIS A 105 1.33 -14.60 5.69
C HIS A 105 -0.19 -14.48 5.47
N ASN A 106 -0.64 -13.40 4.83
CA ASN A 106 -2.07 -13.19 4.56
C ASN A 106 -2.64 -14.28 3.64
N HIS A 107 -1.90 -14.69 2.61
CA HIS A 107 -2.29 -15.77 1.71
C HIS A 107 -2.38 -17.12 2.45
N CYS A 108 -1.38 -17.46 3.26
CA CYS A 108 -1.39 -18.67 4.07
C CYS A 108 -2.54 -18.66 5.07
N THR A 109 -2.76 -17.54 5.78
CA THR A 109 -3.87 -17.40 6.74
C THR A 109 -5.21 -17.59 6.05
N TYR A 110 -5.42 -16.99 4.87
CA TYR A 110 -6.61 -17.23 4.04
C TYR A 110 -6.78 -18.71 3.69
N HIS A 111 -5.72 -19.34 3.17
CA HIS A 111 -5.76 -20.74 2.74
C HIS A 111 -6.08 -21.70 3.90
N HIS A 112 -5.55 -21.44 5.10
CA HIS A 112 -5.81 -22.27 6.29
C HIS A 112 -7.11 -21.90 7.00
N SER A 113 -7.72 -20.74 6.71
CA SER A 113 -9.00 -20.35 7.29
C SER A 113 -10.16 -21.02 6.56
N ASN A 114 -10.94 -21.85 7.26
CA ASN A 114 -12.20 -22.45 6.75
C ASN A 114 -13.38 -21.46 6.78
N ILE A 115 -13.12 -20.15 6.71
CA ILE A 115 -14.17 -19.13 6.85
C ILE A 115 -14.87 -18.93 5.50
N PRO A 116 -16.18 -19.22 5.38
CA PRO A 116 -16.94 -18.89 4.19
C PRO A 116 -17.31 -17.41 4.27
N MET A 117 -16.57 -16.53 3.59
CA MET A 117 -16.94 -15.12 3.43
C MET A 117 -16.82 -14.65 1.97
N SER A 118 -17.70 -13.71 1.62
CA SER A 118 -17.87 -13.12 0.29
C SER A 118 -16.55 -12.67 -0.34
N LEU A 119 -16.21 -13.29 -1.46
CA LEU A 119 -14.98 -13.09 -2.24
C LEU A 119 -14.81 -11.62 -2.66
N GLY A 120 -13.60 -11.08 -2.43
CA GLY A 120 -13.17 -9.79 -2.98
C GLY A 120 -12.44 -9.94 -4.30
N PRO A 121 -12.46 -8.91 -5.19
CA PRO A 121 -11.95 -9.02 -6.56
C PRO A 121 -10.42 -9.17 -6.73
N TYR A 122 -9.64 -9.23 -5.65
CA TYR A 122 -8.17 -9.31 -5.69
C TYR A 122 -7.59 -10.56 -5.05
N PHE A 123 -8.41 -11.48 -4.55
CA PHE A 123 -7.96 -12.76 -4.02
C PHE A 123 -8.26 -13.91 -4.99
N PRO A 124 -7.44 -14.98 -5.00
CA PRO A 124 -7.57 -16.07 -5.96
C PRO A 124 -8.98 -16.66 -5.97
N CYS A 125 -9.58 -16.73 -7.15
CA CYS A 125 -10.84 -17.43 -7.36
C CYS A 125 -10.64 -18.90 -6.98
N ARG A 126 -11.44 -19.45 -6.07
CA ARG A 126 -11.67 -20.90 -6.06
C ARG A 126 -12.55 -21.20 -7.27
N GLU A 127 -11.95 -21.31 -8.46
CA GLU A 127 -12.66 -21.89 -9.59
C GLU A 127 -12.95 -23.36 -9.28
N ASN A 128 -14.23 -23.63 -9.03
CA ASN A 128 -14.98 -24.86 -9.24
C ASN A 128 -14.37 -26.20 -8.80
N LEU A 129 -14.93 -26.75 -7.73
CA LEU A 129 -15.39 -28.13 -7.68
C LEU A 129 -16.85 -28.14 -7.18
#